data_AF-A0A7C5AFP5-F1
#
_entry.id   AF-A0A7C5AFP5-F1
#
_cell.length_a   1.000
_cell.length_b   1.000
_cell.length_c   1.000
_cell.angle_alpha   90.00
_cell.angle_beta   90.00
_cell.angle_gamma   90.00
#
_symmetry.space_group_name_H-M   'P 1'
#
loop_
_entity.id
_entity.type
_entity.pdbx_description
1 polymer ?
#
loop_
_entity_poly.entity_id
_entity_poly.type
_entity_poly.pdbx_seq_one_letter_code
_entity_poly.pdbx_strand_id
1 'polypeptide(L)'
;MLTRTAMTVAVLTLTLSTAFGQTGLQVPGAFPTIQSAIVAANNGDVIQVAPGTYLETLDFLGKTIEVVSFGGPQVTIIDAAGLGTVVRFVGGEPRATHLEGFTLRGGLGITNVPGVAEGAPGGVLCVASAPTLRNCIIEANSGGLGTGGAIGGAGAISMHANAFPLLEDCILRNNMGGLGVGGPGGPGAVLSVGGMPDMIRTRVENNTGGVGTVGGAGAVESVGGTMVLANDEFHGNTGGAGTTAEGGPGVLRIDSTALGGIVNCILAGNQGGLGVMDISPTVRRTGMGFTGSFLVLHATVADNMPVGMGGSTFEGPMEVRNSILRNPAYAVEFAGPGAVAASNAIGLGGIPNAGNIDAPALFVDPANGDYHLQADSPCRDAADPSFTGLLDLDVDADPRIVNVIPDMGADEVCLDGTMEDFIMTSTINGLGDPMLCVKHAAPGDLLSVGWASPGGTFVGGNVVLLAQIYDPAQGPLYSPLAYQSLQVNAFGAALISVTGMLPAAGDSFSTNALPLPPGITARIQAVVLSAMAANHIYASTRAHDIITL
;
A
#
# COMPACT_ATOMS: atom_id res chain seq x y z
N MET A 1 -21.50 -25.10 64.49
CA MET A 1 -21.45 -25.86 63.22
C MET A 1 -22.47 -25.26 62.27
N LEU A 2 -21.92 -24.74 61.17
CA LEU A 2 -22.51 -24.16 59.95
C LEU A 2 -23.98 -23.69 59.93
N THR A 3 -24.09 -22.37 59.88
CA THR A 3 -25.16 -21.51 59.39
C THR A 3 -25.48 -21.72 57.91
N ARG A 4 -26.78 -21.63 57.58
CA ARG A 4 -27.33 -21.44 56.24
C ARG A 4 -26.65 -20.26 55.53
N THR A 5 -26.10 -20.47 54.34
CA THR A 5 -25.73 -19.40 53.41
C THR A 5 -26.75 -19.34 52.28
N ALA A 6 -27.41 -18.20 52.20
CA ALA A 6 -28.33 -17.83 51.14
C ALA A 6 -27.57 -17.61 49.83
N MET A 7 -28.16 -18.07 48.74
CA MET A 7 -27.69 -17.86 47.37
C MET A 7 -28.13 -16.46 46.94
N THR A 8 -27.18 -15.52 46.92
CA THR A 8 -27.43 -14.15 46.44
C THR A 8 -27.41 -14.16 44.92
N VAL A 9 -28.58 -13.97 44.30
CA VAL A 9 -28.69 -13.69 42.86
C VAL A 9 -28.24 -12.24 42.65
N ALA A 10 -27.09 -12.04 42.00
CA ALA A 10 -26.68 -10.74 41.51
C ALA A 10 -27.54 -10.40 40.28
N VAL A 11 -28.51 -9.51 40.45
CA VAL A 11 -29.22 -8.88 39.33
C VAL A 11 -28.28 -7.83 38.77
N LEU A 12 -27.64 -8.15 37.64
CA LEU A 12 -26.92 -7.17 36.83
C LEU A 12 -27.97 -6.26 36.18
N THR A 13 -28.20 -5.08 36.75
CA THR A 13 -28.97 -4.02 36.09
C THR A 13 -28.16 -3.49 34.92
N LEU A 14 -28.46 -4.00 33.72
CA LEU A 14 -28.01 -3.42 32.46
C LEU A 14 -28.70 -2.05 32.31
N THR A 15 -28.01 -0.98 32.68
CA THR A 15 -28.42 0.36 32.28
C THR A 15 -28.20 0.46 30.78
N LEU A 16 -29.27 0.34 29.99
CA LEU A 16 -29.26 0.80 28.60
C LEU A 16 -28.98 2.31 28.63
N SER A 17 -27.73 2.69 28.48
CA SER A 17 -27.43 3.98 27.88
C SER A 17 -27.86 3.86 26.43
N THR A 18 -28.94 4.54 26.06
CA THR A 18 -29.22 4.85 24.66
C THR A 18 -28.10 5.77 24.19
N ALA A 19 -27.00 5.18 23.71
CA ALA A 19 -26.15 5.87 22.77
C ALA A 19 -27.03 6.10 21.54
N PHE A 20 -27.34 7.35 21.26
CA PHE A 20 -27.94 7.70 19.98
C PHE A 20 -26.95 7.24 18.90
N GLY A 21 -27.26 6.13 18.24
CA GLY A 21 -26.75 5.88 16.90
C GLY A 21 -27.29 7.03 16.06
N GLN A 22 -26.45 8.02 15.80
CA GLN A 22 -26.79 9.11 14.91
C GLN A 22 -27.13 8.46 13.57
N THR A 23 -28.36 8.64 13.10
CA THR A 23 -28.78 8.26 11.75
C THR A 23 -27.80 8.92 10.79
N GLY A 24 -26.85 8.14 10.28
CA GLY A 24 -25.63 8.63 9.63
C GLY A 24 -25.92 9.55 8.45
N LEU A 25 -24.97 10.42 8.13
CA LEU A 25 -25.05 11.30 6.96
C LEU A 25 -24.95 10.44 5.68
N GLN A 26 -26.09 9.88 5.25
CA GLN A 26 -26.15 8.94 4.12
C GLN A 26 -26.16 9.66 2.77
N VAL A 27 -25.38 9.16 1.82
CA VAL A 27 -25.34 9.63 0.43
C VAL A 27 -25.64 8.45 -0.50
N PRO A 28 -26.62 8.53 -1.42
CA PRO A 28 -27.46 9.69 -1.75
C PRO A 28 -28.72 9.85 -0.85
N GLY A 29 -28.85 9.05 0.21
CA GLY A 29 -30.10 8.91 0.97
C GLY A 29 -30.61 10.20 1.64
N ALA A 30 -29.81 10.79 2.53
CA ALA A 30 -30.13 12.05 3.21
C ALA A 30 -29.61 13.28 2.44
N PHE A 31 -28.52 13.09 1.71
CA PHE A 31 -27.86 14.13 0.92
C PHE A 31 -27.69 13.65 -0.51
N PRO A 32 -28.06 14.45 -1.53
CA PRO A 32 -27.97 14.01 -2.92
C PRO A 32 -26.53 13.85 -3.42
N THR A 33 -25.55 14.50 -2.78
CA THR A 33 -24.12 14.44 -3.16
C THR A 33 -23.23 14.36 -1.93
N ILE A 34 -22.01 13.82 -2.08
CA ILE A 34 -21.06 13.69 -0.97
C ILE A 34 -20.64 15.07 -0.49
N GLN A 35 -20.39 16.02 -1.40
CA GLN A 35 -20.00 17.37 -1.00
C GLN A 35 -21.07 18.05 -0.12
N SER A 36 -22.36 17.84 -0.41
CA SER A 36 -23.45 18.42 0.41
C SER A 36 -23.53 17.80 1.81
N ALA A 37 -23.20 16.52 1.95
CA ALA A 37 -23.06 15.86 3.25
C ALA A 37 -21.84 16.42 4.01
N ILE A 38 -20.69 16.61 3.35
CA ILE A 38 -19.49 17.24 3.95
C ILE A 38 -19.82 18.63 4.46
N VAL A 39 -20.56 19.44 3.71
CA VAL A 39 -20.97 20.79 4.14
C VAL A 39 -21.80 20.73 5.42
N ALA A 40 -22.72 19.76 5.53
CA ALA A 40 -23.60 19.60 6.70
C ALA A 40 -22.92 18.94 7.92
N ALA A 41 -21.86 18.15 7.71
CA ALA A 41 -21.19 17.41 8.76
C ALA A 41 -20.51 18.31 9.81
N ASN A 42 -20.50 17.87 11.05
CA ASN A 42 -19.68 18.40 12.13
C ASN A 42 -18.43 17.54 12.31
N ASN A 43 -17.41 18.08 12.97
CA ASN A 43 -16.23 17.27 13.32
C ASN A 43 -16.64 16.07 14.18
N GLY A 44 -16.14 14.88 13.83
CA GLY A 44 -16.47 13.60 14.43
C GLY A 44 -17.61 12.85 13.72
N ASP A 45 -18.31 13.47 12.78
CA ASP A 45 -19.36 12.79 12.01
C ASP A 45 -18.77 11.81 10.98
N VAL A 46 -19.51 10.72 10.74
CA VAL A 46 -19.26 9.74 9.68
C VAL A 46 -20.30 9.92 8.56
N ILE A 47 -19.81 10.11 7.33
CA ILE A 47 -20.59 10.16 6.10
C ILE A 47 -20.50 8.80 5.43
N GLN A 48 -21.65 8.14 5.29
CA GLN A 48 -21.75 6.81 4.68
C GLN A 48 -22.25 6.95 3.25
N VAL A 49 -21.48 6.43 2.29
CA VAL A 49 -21.74 6.59 0.86
C VAL A 49 -22.06 5.25 0.23
N ALA A 50 -23.26 5.11 -0.33
CA ALA A 50 -23.71 3.90 -1.01
C ALA A 50 -22.90 3.63 -2.30
N PRO A 51 -22.90 2.39 -2.83
CA PRO A 51 -22.32 2.10 -4.14
C PRO A 51 -22.93 2.97 -5.24
N GLY A 52 -22.09 3.49 -6.12
CA GLY A 52 -22.51 4.41 -7.18
C GLY A 52 -21.36 5.20 -7.78
N THR A 53 -21.64 5.89 -8.87
CA THR A 53 -20.71 6.88 -9.45
C THR A 53 -21.20 8.29 -9.14
N TYR A 54 -20.37 9.05 -8.44
CA TYR A 54 -20.62 10.40 -8.00
C TYR A 54 -19.81 11.36 -8.88
N LEU A 55 -20.51 12.12 -9.72
CA LEU A 55 -19.90 13.11 -10.63
C LEU A 55 -19.66 14.42 -9.89
N GLU A 56 -18.59 14.48 -9.11
CA GLU A 56 -18.24 15.64 -8.29
C GLU A 56 -16.75 15.71 -7.98
N THR A 57 -16.32 16.86 -7.46
CA THR A 57 -15.02 17.06 -6.81
C THR A 57 -15.27 17.41 -5.35
N LEU A 58 -14.40 16.94 -4.44
CA LEU A 58 -14.60 17.12 -3.00
C LEU A 58 -13.59 18.10 -2.40
N ASP A 59 -14.07 18.92 -1.47
CA ASP A 59 -13.29 19.67 -0.48
C ASP A 59 -13.76 19.27 0.91
N PHE A 60 -12.83 18.85 1.76
CA PHE A 60 -13.11 18.46 3.14
C PHE A 60 -13.26 19.64 4.10
N LEU A 61 -12.98 20.86 3.64
CA LEU A 61 -13.26 22.12 4.35
C LEU A 61 -12.56 22.23 5.72
N GLY A 62 -11.42 21.55 5.91
CA GLY A 62 -10.71 21.54 7.19
C GLY A 62 -11.41 20.74 8.29
N LYS A 63 -12.41 19.91 7.95
CA LYS A 63 -13.18 19.15 8.93
C LYS A 63 -12.50 17.83 9.30
N THR A 64 -12.63 17.47 10.57
CA THR A 64 -12.24 16.17 11.11
C THR A 64 -13.42 15.22 10.98
N ILE A 65 -13.62 14.62 9.80
CA ILE A 65 -14.76 13.75 9.48
C ILE A 65 -14.28 12.48 8.79
N GLU A 66 -15.14 11.47 8.77
CA GLU A 66 -14.91 10.23 8.03
C GLU A 66 -15.88 10.17 6.85
N VAL A 67 -15.36 9.97 5.64
CA VAL A 67 -16.15 9.70 4.45
C VAL A 67 -15.85 8.26 4.04
N VAL A 68 -16.84 7.38 4.18
CA VAL A 68 -16.67 5.93 4.05
C VAL A 68 -17.64 5.38 3.03
N SER A 69 -17.13 4.57 2.11
CA SER A 69 -17.90 3.82 1.13
C SER A 69 -18.49 2.55 1.72
N PHE A 70 -19.78 2.31 1.48
CA PHE A 70 -20.50 1.09 1.85
C PHE A 70 -20.15 -0.11 0.95
N GLY A 71 -19.73 0.14 -0.30
CA GLY A 71 -19.44 -0.90 -1.28
C GLY A 71 -17.96 -1.22 -1.48
N GLY A 72 -17.07 -0.42 -0.90
CA GLY A 72 -15.64 -0.43 -1.22
C GLY A 72 -15.32 0.23 -2.57
N PRO A 73 -14.02 0.31 -2.91
CA PRO A 73 -13.55 1.17 -4.00
C PRO A 73 -13.98 0.68 -5.38
N GLN A 74 -14.23 -0.63 -5.54
CA GLN A 74 -14.59 -1.24 -6.82
C GLN A 74 -15.96 -0.79 -7.37
N VAL A 75 -16.86 -0.32 -6.51
CA VAL A 75 -18.25 0.03 -6.88
C VAL A 75 -18.67 1.43 -6.42
N THR A 76 -17.84 2.11 -5.64
CA THR A 76 -18.10 3.48 -5.19
C THR A 76 -17.04 4.41 -5.75
N ILE A 77 -17.43 5.20 -6.74
CA ILE A 77 -16.53 5.97 -7.59
C ILE A 77 -16.83 7.45 -7.42
N ILE A 78 -15.82 8.25 -7.10
CA ILE A 78 -15.85 9.71 -7.22
C ILE A 78 -15.13 10.05 -8.54
N ASP A 79 -15.89 10.58 -9.49
CA ASP A 79 -15.41 10.88 -10.84
C ASP A 79 -15.51 12.38 -11.09
N ALA A 80 -14.35 13.03 -11.19
CA ALA A 80 -14.29 14.47 -11.40
C ALA A 80 -14.69 14.87 -12.83
N ALA A 81 -14.78 13.94 -13.79
CA ALA A 81 -15.16 14.21 -15.18
C ALA A 81 -14.40 15.39 -15.83
N GLY A 82 -13.13 15.57 -15.48
CA GLY A 82 -12.24 16.64 -15.95
C GLY A 82 -12.47 18.01 -15.31
N LEU A 83 -13.32 18.12 -14.28
CA LEU A 83 -13.67 19.39 -13.63
C LEU A 83 -12.57 19.98 -12.74
N GLY A 84 -11.57 19.18 -12.36
CA GLY A 84 -10.51 19.61 -11.46
C GLY A 84 -9.86 18.43 -10.74
N THR A 85 -9.14 18.73 -9.67
CA THR A 85 -8.66 17.72 -8.72
C THR A 85 -9.85 16.99 -8.09
N VAL A 86 -9.81 15.64 -8.03
CA VAL A 86 -10.93 14.84 -7.51
C VAL A 86 -11.22 15.15 -6.02
N VAL A 87 -10.19 15.17 -5.18
CA VAL A 87 -10.33 15.43 -3.73
C VAL A 87 -9.29 16.43 -3.24
N ARG A 88 -9.71 17.36 -2.38
CA ARG A 88 -8.85 18.39 -1.80
C ARG A 88 -8.93 18.38 -0.27
N PHE A 89 -7.75 18.32 0.34
CA PHE A 89 -7.49 18.52 1.76
C PHE A 89 -6.61 19.75 1.92
N VAL A 90 -7.24 20.93 1.94
CA VAL A 90 -6.54 22.23 1.92
C VAL A 90 -6.92 23.12 3.10
N GLY A 91 -7.76 22.61 4.01
CA GLY A 91 -8.26 23.34 5.18
C GLY A 91 -7.50 23.03 6.47
N GLY A 92 -6.43 22.23 6.42
CA GLY A 92 -5.68 21.78 7.59
C GLY A 92 -6.25 20.54 8.25
N GLU A 93 -6.84 19.64 7.45
CA GLU A 93 -7.42 18.38 7.91
C GLU A 93 -6.39 17.51 8.63
N PRO A 94 -6.66 17.03 9.86
CA PRO A 94 -5.72 16.19 10.61
C PRO A 94 -5.78 14.71 10.18
N ARG A 95 -4.91 13.88 10.76
CA ARG A 95 -4.87 12.40 10.57
C ARG A 95 -6.16 11.66 10.90
N ALA A 96 -7.02 12.27 11.71
CA ALA A 96 -8.35 11.75 12.03
C ALA A 96 -9.40 12.05 10.94
N THR A 97 -9.07 12.80 9.89
CA THR A 97 -9.92 12.93 8.70
C THR A 97 -9.67 11.75 7.77
N HIS A 98 -10.73 10.99 7.46
CA HIS A 98 -10.62 9.76 6.67
C HIS A 98 -11.39 9.85 5.36
N LEU A 99 -10.77 9.35 4.29
CA LEU A 99 -11.43 8.97 3.05
C LEU A 99 -11.16 7.48 2.82
N GLU A 100 -12.22 6.67 2.82
CA GLU A 100 -12.06 5.21 2.85
C GLU A 100 -12.96 4.48 1.86
N GLY A 101 -12.34 3.61 1.06
CA GLY A 101 -13.08 2.68 0.20
C GLY A 101 -13.60 3.28 -1.11
N PHE A 102 -12.91 4.25 -1.71
CA PHE A 102 -13.35 4.92 -2.94
C PHE A 102 -12.38 4.70 -4.10
N THR A 103 -12.92 4.59 -5.31
CA THR A 103 -12.16 4.91 -6.53
C THR A 103 -12.23 6.41 -6.79
N LEU A 104 -11.09 7.06 -6.98
CA LEU A 104 -10.93 8.49 -7.29
C LEU A 104 -10.38 8.64 -8.70
N ARG A 105 -11.18 9.17 -9.63
CA ARG A 105 -10.79 9.20 -11.05
C ARG A 105 -11.28 10.41 -11.83
N GLY A 106 -10.83 10.49 -13.09
CA GLY A 106 -11.29 11.49 -14.05
C GLY A 106 -10.82 12.91 -13.70
N GLY A 107 -9.88 13.04 -12.77
CA GLY A 107 -9.33 14.31 -12.35
C GLY A 107 -8.41 14.94 -13.37
N LEU A 108 -8.47 16.26 -13.46
CA LEU A 108 -7.58 17.07 -14.29
C LEU A 108 -7.02 18.22 -13.45
N GLY A 109 -5.70 18.38 -13.42
CA GLY A 109 -5.01 19.41 -12.64
C GLY A 109 -5.18 20.85 -13.16
N ILE A 110 -6.42 21.32 -13.29
CA ILE A 110 -6.78 22.71 -13.62
C ILE A 110 -7.11 23.54 -12.38
N THR A 111 -7.18 22.90 -11.22
CA THR A 111 -7.38 23.59 -9.94
C THR A 111 -6.12 24.38 -9.60
N ASN A 112 -6.23 25.59 -9.03
CA ASN A 112 -5.05 26.29 -8.55
C ASN A 112 -4.55 25.66 -7.25
N VAL A 113 -3.25 25.40 -7.14
CA VAL A 113 -2.63 25.07 -5.85
C VAL A 113 -2.36 26.39 -5.11
N PRO A 114 -2.88 26.59 -3.88
CA PRO A 114 -2.65 27.83 -3.15
C PRO A 114 -1.17 28.09 -2.87
N GLY A 115 -0.66 29.23 -3.33
CA GLY A 115 0.64 29.77 -2.90
C GLY A 115 1.88 29.13 -3.55
N VAL A 116 1.72 28.29 -4.57
CA VAL A 116 2.82 27.60 -5.24
C VAL A 116 2.65 27.66 -6.78
N ALA A 117 3.72 27.45 -7.55
CA ALA A 117 3.74 27.65 -9.01
C ALA A 117 3.56 26.33 -9.81
N GLU A 118 3.64 25.21 -9.11
CA GLU A 118 3.52 23.84 -9.60
C GLU A 118 2.12 23.57 -10.12
N GLY A 119 2.03 22.65 -11.09
CA GLY A 119 0.73 22.18 -11.56
C GLY A 119 -0.05 21.47 -10.45
N ALA A 120 -1.38 21.60 -10.45
CA ALA A 120 -2.21 20.84 -9.52
C ALA A 120 -2.27 19.36 -9.85
N PRO A 121 -2.49 18.49 -8.85
CA PRO A 121 -2.70 17.08 -9.10
C PRO A 121 -4.05 16.82 -9.76
N GLY A 122 -4.13 15.71 -10.50
CA GLY A 122 -5.40 15.21 -11.01
C GLY A 122 -6.24 14.56 -9.90
N GLY A 123 -5.68 13.64 -9.13
CA GLY A 123 -6.42 12.88 -8.11
C GLY A 123 -6.67 13.65 -6.81
N VAL A 124 -5.64 13.79 -5.98
CA VAL A 124 -5.73 14.29 -4.60
C VAL A 124 -4.75 15.43 -4.36
N LEU A 125 -5.21 16.52 -3.75
CA LEU A 125 -4.37 17.63 -3.32
C LEU A 125 -4.37 17.74 -1.79
N CYS A 126 -3.18 17.68 -1.19
CA CYS A 126 -2.96 17.94 0.23
C CYS A 126 -2.10 19.20 0.43
N VAL A 127 -2.59 20.16 1.20
CA VAL A 127 -1.84 21.40 1.52
C VAL A 127 -1.95 21.65 3.02
N ALA A 128 -0.80 21.66 3.71
CA ALA A 128 -0.71 21.86 5.16
C ALA A 128 -1.70 20.96 5.94
N SER A 129 -1.91 19.74 5.46
CA SER A 129 -2.89 18.77 5.95
C SER A 129 -2.26 17.39 6.08
N ALA A 130 -2.92 16.51 6.84
CA ALA A 130 -2.43 15.20 7.17
C ALA A 130 -3.51 14.11 7.14
N PRO A 131 -4.41 14.08 6.14
CA PRO A 131 -5.54 13.14 6.11
C PRO A 131 -5.08 11.67 6.02
N THR A 132 -5.98 10.76 6.35
CA THR A 132 -5.80 9.32 6.10
C THR A 132 -6.64 8.91 4.90
N LEU A 133 -5.99 8.35 3.88
CA LEU A 133 -6.62 7.67 2.76
C LEU A 133 -6.41 6.17 2.96
N ARG A 134 -7.50 5.43 3.09
CA ARG A 134 -7.45 3.98 3.30
C ARG A 134 -8.23 3.25 2.22
N ASN A 135 -7.70 2.14 1.72
CA ASN A 135 -8.41 1.28 0.78
C ASN A 135 -8.99 2.07 -0.42
N CYS A 136 -8.20 2.99 -0.95
CA CYS A 136 -8.59 3.85 -2.06
C CYS A 136 -7.87 3.42 -3.35
N ILE A 137 -8.57 3.54 -4.47
CA ILE A 137 -7.99 3.37 -5.80
C ILE A 137 -7.94 4.75 -6.45
N ILE A 138 -6.74 5.32 -6.64
CA ILE A 138 -6.55 6.60 -7.32
C ILE A 138 -6.12 6.30 -8.75
N GLU A 139 -7.01 6.49 -9.72
CA GLU A 139 -6.77 6.04 -11.09
C GLU A 139 -7.21 7.00 -12.19
N ALA A 140 -6.55 6.88 -13.36
CA ALA A 140 -6.94 7.60 -14.58
C ALA A 140 -7.08 9.12 -14.37
N ASN A 141 -6.19 9.69 -13.56
CA ASN A 141 -6.11 11.12 -13.30
C ASN A 141 -4.93 11.75 -14.05
N SER A 142 -5.07 13.02 -14.43
CA SER A 142 -4.05 13.77 -15.16
C SER A 142 -3.62 15.01 -14.40
N GLY A 143 -2.32 15.13 -14.16
CA GLY A 143 -1.71 16.29 -13.55
C GLY A 143 -1.80 17.55 -14.41
N GLY A 144 -1.70 18.69 -13.74
CA GLY A 144 -1.82 20.02 -14.31
C GLY A 144 -0.55 20.55 -14.95
N LEU A 145 -0.68 21.61 -15.74
CA LEU A 145 0.45 22.31 -16.33
C LEU A 145 1.28 23.00 -15.24
N GLY A 146 2.58 22.72 -15.20
CA GLY A 146 3.56 23.55 -14.50
C GLY A 146 3.92 24.75 -15.37
N THR A 147 3.83 25.97 -14.84
CA THR A 147 4.11 27.20 -15.61
C THR A 147 5.31 27.96 -15.05
N GLY A 148 5.93 28.81 -15.87
CA GLY A 148 7.04 29.65 -15.43
C GLY A 148 8.29 28.87 -14.99
N GLY A 149 8.48 27.66 -15.50
CA GLY A 149 9.59 26.78 -15.10
C GLY A 149 9.30 25.88 -13.91
N ALA A 150 8.08 25.92 -13.34
CA ALA A 150 7.67 25.00 -12.29
C ALA A 150 7.44 23.57 -12.80
N ILE A 151 7.47 22.61 -11.88
CA ILE A 151 7.15 21.21 -12.16
C ILE A 151 5.65 21.05 -12.50
N GLY A 152 5.34 20.15 -13.43
CA GLY A 152 3.97 19.72 -13.69
C GLY A 152 3.31 19.08 -12.46
N GLY A 153 1.99 19.04 -12.42
CA GLY A 153 1.26 18.40 -11.31
C GLY A 153 1.34 16.88 -11.35
N ALA A 154 1.15 16.23 -10.20
CA ALA A 154 1.07 14.78 -10.16
C ALA A 154 -0.19 14.25 -10.84
N GLY A 155 -0.14 13.05 -11.41
CA GLY A 155 -1.36 12.38 -11.83
C GLY A 155 -2.23 12.02 -10.62
N ALA A 156 -1.68 11.29 -9.65
CA ALA A 156 -2.45 10.79 -8.50
C ALA A 156 -2.53 11.79 -7.35
N ILE A 157 -1.44 12.12 -6.66
CA ILE A 157 -1.46 12.94 -5.44
C ILE A 157 -0.32 13.95 -5.40
N SER A 158 -0.61 15.19 -5.03
CA SER A 158 0.41 16.20 -4.69
C SER A 158 0.28 16.66 -3.25
N MET A 159 1.43 16.87 -2.61
CA MET A 159 1.55 17.40 -1.25
C MET A 159 2.38 18.68 -1.25
N HIS A 160 1.88 19.69 -0.54
CA HIS A 160 2.55 20.98 -0.39
C HIS A 160 2.49 21.49 1.06
N ALA A 161 3.37 22.44 1.38
CA ALA A 161 3.36 23.19 2.63
C ALA A 161 3.37 22.29 3.89
N ASN A 162 4.29 21.31 3.93
CA ASN A 162 4.41 20.32 5.01
C ASN A 162 3.14 19.48 5.20
N ALA A 163 2.52 19.03 4.12
CA ALA A 163 1.47 18.02 4.18
C ALA A 163 2.07 16.61 4.40
N PHE A 164 1.39 15.79 5.19
CA PHE A 164 1.84 14.43 5.56
C PHE A 164 0.67 13.43 5.62
N PRO A 165 -0.01 13.17 4.49
CA PRO A 165 -1.09 12.20 4.42
C PRO A 165 -0.58 10.78 4.70
N LEU A 166 -1.45 9.94 5.27
CA LEU A 166 -1.24 8.49 5.36
C LEU A 166 -2.01 7.81 4.21
N LEU A 167 -1.31 7.02 3.41
CA LEU A 167 -1.88 6.13 2.41
C LEU A 167 -1.70 4.70 2.91
N GLU A 168 -2.81 4.05 3.22
CA GLU A 168 -2.85 2.69 3.76
C GLU A 168 -3.68 1.80 2.84
N ASP A 169 -3.10 0.68 2.40
CA ASP A 169 -3.78 -0.31 1.55
C ASP A 169 -4.38 0.32 0.28
N CYS A 170 -3.66 1.27 -0.32
CA CYS A 170 -4.12 2.04 -1.48
C CYS A 170 -3.51 1.53 -2.79
N ILE A 171 -4.19 1.81 -3.91
CA ILE A 171 -3.68 1.53 -5.26
C ILE A 171 -3.65 2.84 -6.05
N LEU A 172 -2.48 3.24 -6.53
CA LEU A 172 -2.29 4.40 -7.40
C LEU A 172 -1.95 3.89 -8.78
N ARG A 173 -2.87 3.99 -9.74
CA ARG A 173 -2.67 3.38 -11.07
C ARG A 173 -3.12 4.16 -12.28
N ASN A 174 -2.47 3.95 -13.41
CA ASN A 174 -2.87 4.55 -14.69
C ASN A 174 -3.01 6.09 -14.61
N ASN A 175 -2.26 6.75 -13.74
CA ASN A 175 -2.27 8.19 -13.61
C ASN A 175 -1.15 8.80 -14.47
N MET A 176 -1.38 10.02 -14.95
CA MET A 176 -0.46 10.72 -15.84
C MET A 176 -0.01 12.04 -15.24
N GLY A 177 1.30 12.25 -15.17
CA GLY A 177 1.88 13.51 -14.73
C GLY A 177 1.64 14.65 -15.72
N GLY A 178 1.53 15.86 -15.20
CA GLY A 178 1.28 17.06 -16.00
C GLY A 178 2.52 17.56 -16.75
N LEU A 179 2.30 18.35 -17.81
CA LEU A 179 3.37 18.95 -18.60
C LEU A 179 4.07 20.08 -17.81
N GLY A 180 5.41 20.06 -17.77
CA GLY A 180 6.24 21.17 -17.29
C GLY A 180 6.60 22.13 -18.41
N VAL A 181 5.96 23.31 -18.46
CA VAL A 181 6.25 24.33 -19.48
C VAL A 181 7.47 25.14 -19.05
N GLY A 182 8.62 24.83 -19.66
CA GLY A 182 9.91 25.43 -19.31
C GLY A 182 10.51 24.87 -18.02
N GLY A 183 9.89 23.84 -17.43
CA GLY A 183 10.30 23.16 -16.20
C GLY A 183 10.12 21.64 -16.30
N PRO A 184 10.38 20.88 -15.21
CA PRO A 184 10.23 19.43 -15.20
C PRO A 184 8.78 18.97 -15.38
N GLY A 185 8.57 17.81 -16.00
CA GLY A 185 7.26 17.16 -16.02
C GLY A 185 6.85 16.72 -14.62
N GLY A 186 5.55 16.66 -14.35
CA GLY A 186 5.04 16.16 -13.07
C GLY A 186 5.12 14.63 -12.96
N PRO A 187 5.16 14.05 -11.76
CA PRO A 187 5.18 12.60 -11.60
C PRO A 187 3.84 11.97 -11.95
N GLY A 188 3.84 10.71 -12.38
CA GLY A 188 2.62 9.96 -12.66
C GLY A 188 1.78 9.72 -11.42
N ALA A 189 2.39 9.33 -10.29
CA ALA A 189 1.66 9.03 -9.07
C ALA A 189 1.78 10.15 -8.02
N VAL A 190 2.93 10.29 -7.36
CA VAL A 190 3.08 11.10 -6.15
C VAL A 190 4.06 12.24 -6.38
N LEU A 191 3.64 13.48 -6.12
CA LEU A 191 4.53 14.64 -5.98
C LEU A 191 4.58 15.09 -4.53
N SER A 192 5.79 15.16 -3.97
CA SER A 192 6.02 15.78 -2.68
C SER A 192 6.84 17.07 -2.81
N VAL A 193 6.28 18.19 -2.37
CA VAL A 193 6.97 19.49 -2.31
C VAL A 193 7.02 19.94 -0.85
N GLY A 194 8.07 19.52 -0.14
CA GLY A 194 8.20 19.73 1.30
C GLY A 194 7.18 18.97 2.16
N GLY A 195 6.44 18.03 1.59
CA GLY A 195 5.60 17.06 2.32
C GLY A 195 6.30 15.71 2.50
N MET A 196 5.69 14.79 3.23
CA MET A 196 6.14 13.40 3.34
C MET A 196 4.91 12.52 3.51
N PRO A 197 4.48 11.76 2.48
CA PRO A 197 3.43 10.78 2.68
C PRO A 197 3.99 9.62 3.51
N ASP A 198 3.18 9.10 4.42
CA ASP A 198 3.40 7.76 4.95
C ASP A 198 2.68 6.81 3.98
N MET A 199 3.42 6.04 3.19
CA MET A 199 2.86 5.00 2.30
C MET A 199 3.15 3.64 2.92
N ILE A 200 2.09 2.85 3.12
CA ILE A 200 2.19 1.53 3.72
C ILE A 200 1.25 0.60 2.97
N ARG A 201 1.77 -0.55 2.50
CA ARG A 201 1.00 -1.53 1.72
C ARG A 201 0.31 -0.89 0.52
N THR A 202 1.01 0.06 -0.12
CA THR A 202 0.49 0.80 -1.26
C THR A 202 1.10 0.23 -2.54
N ARG A 203 0.23 -0.04 -3.51
CA ARG A 203 0.65 -0.45 -4.86
C ARG A 203 0.60 0.74 -5.81
N VAL A 204 1.71 1.03 -6.47
CA VAL A 204 1.84 2.11 -7.44
C VAL A 204 2.16 1.50 -8.79
N GLU A 205 1.18 1.46 -9.70
CA GLU A 205 1.29 0.66 -10.92
C GLU A 205 0.89 1.39 -12.19
N ASN A 206 1.62 1.16 -13.28
CA ASN A 206 1.25 1.64 -14.62
C ASN A 206 1.02 3.17 -14.71
N ASN A 207 1.68 3.95 -13.86
CA ASN A 207 1.61 5.41 -13.91
C ASN A 207 2.64 5.94 -14.91
N THR A 208 2.34 7.09 -15.54
CA THR A 208 3.21 7.70 -16.56
C THR A 208 3.60 9.10 -16.14
N GLY A 209 4.90 9.39 -16.12
CA GLY A 209 5.42 10.72 -15.84
C GLY A 209 5.08 11.72 -16.94
N GLY A 210 4.94 12.99 -16.56
CA GLY A 210 4.67 14.09 -17.46
C GLY A 210 5.88 14.48 -18.29
N VAL A 211 5.62 15.10 -19.45
CA VAL A 211 6.66 15.66 -20.31
C VAL A 211 7.19 16.96 -19.70
N GLY A 212 8.47 17.26 -19.85
CA GLY A 212 9.04 18.54 -19.40
C GLY A 212 10.42 18.82 -19.98
N THR A 213 11.13 19.83 -19.45
CA THR A 213 12.56 20.03 -19.77
C THR A 213 13.35 18.79 -19.40
N VAL A 214 13.10 18.28 -18.19
CA VAL A 214 13.35 16.92 -17.73
C VAL A 214 12.00 16.22 -17.61
N GLY A 215 11.91 14.93 -17.98
CA GLY A 215 10.68 14.16 -17.78
C GLY A 215 10.35 13.93 -16.31
N GLY A 216 9.07 13.91 -15.95
CA GLY A 216 8.62 13.59 -14.58
C GLY A 216 8.76 12.10 -14.24
N ALA A 217 8.88 11.76 -12.97
CA ALA A 217 8.95 10.34 -12.55
C ALA A 217 7.67 9.57 -12.92
N GLY A 218 7.79 8.28 -13.25
CA GLY A 218 6.61 7.44 -13.51
C GLY A 218 5.75 7.26 -12.26
N ALA A 219 6.38 6.99 -11.11
CA ALA A 219 5.69 6.87 -9.84
C ALA A 219 5.86 8.12 -8.95
N VAL A 220 6.97 8.25 -8.24
CA VAL A 220 7.12 9.19 -7.12
C VAL A 220 8.23 10.21 -7.41
N GLU A 221 7.96 11.48 -7.12
CA GLU A 221 8.93 12.57 -7.17
C GLU A 221 8.87 13.39 -5.87
N SER A 222 10.01 13.55 -5.20
CA SER A 222 10.14 14.34 -3.98
C SER A 222 11.12 15.49 -4.21
N VAL A 223 10.65 16.72 -3.94
CA VAL A 223 11.41 17.96 -4.03
C VAL A 223 11.51 18.54 -2.60
N GLY A 224 12.68 18.40 -1.98
CA GLY A 224 12.99 19.05 -0.71
C GLY A 224 12.43 18.38 0.57
N GLY A 225 12.14 17.08 0.53
CA GLY A 225 11.72 16.30 1.72
C GLY A 225 12.38 14.91 1.79
N THR A 226 12.47 14.33 2.99
CA THR A 226 12.70 12.88 3.17
C THR A 226 11.53 12.10 2.57
N MET A 227 11.83 11.00 1.90
CA MET A 227 10.85 10.01 1.50
C MET A 227 11.33 8.65 2.00
N VAL A 228 10.47 7.95 2.74
CA VAL A 228 10.68 6.56 3.15
C VAL A 228 9.52 5.76 2.59
N LEU A 229 9.84 4.78 1.75
CA LEU A 229 8.89 3.80 1.23
C LEU A 229 9.01 2.53 2.07
N ALA A 230 7.89 1.98 2.50
CA ALA A 230 7.87 0.87 3.43
C ALA A 230 6.73 -0.11 3.14
N ASN A 231 7.07 -1.36 2.79
CA ASN A 231 6.07 -2.39 2.46
C ASN A 231 5.21 -1.96 1.27
N ASP A 232 5.84 -1.43 0.22
CA ASP A 232 5.17 -0.87 -0.95
C ASP A 232 5.63 -1.58 -2.22
N GLU A 233 4.77 -1.57 -3.23
CA GLU A 233 5.01 -2.23 -4.50
C GLU A 233 4.90 -1.25 -5.68
N PHE A 234 5.91 -1.21 -6.54
CA PHE A 234 5.99 -0.31 -7.69
C PHE A 234 6.21 -1.10 -8.98
N HIS A 235 5.21 -1.13 -9.86
CA HIS A 235 5.22 -1.97 -11.05
C HIS A 235 4.82 -1.24 -12.34
N GLY A 236 5.53 -1.48 -13.44
CA GLY A 236 5.11 -1.00 -14.76
C GLY A 236 5.01 0.53 -14.92
N ASN A 237 5.56 1.31 -13.99
CA ASN A 237 5.52 2.77 -14.08
C ASN A 237 6.52 3.26 -15.13
N THR A 238 6.14 4.27 -15.90
CA THR A 238 6.92 4.79 -17.02
C THR A 238 7.28 6.26 -16.81
N GLY A 239 8.56 6.61 -16.85
CA GLY A 239 9.01 7.99 -16.77
C GLY A 239 8.54 8.84 -17.95
N GLY A 240 8.34 10.13 -17.71
CA GLY A 240 7.94 11.09 -18.74
C GLY A 240 9.08 11.45 -19.68
N ALA A 241 8.76 12.03 -20.85
CA ALA A 241 9.78 12.44 -21.80
C ALA A 241 10.46 13.78 -21.42
N GLY A 242 11.77 13.87 -21.61
CA GLY A 242 12.55 15.11 -21.51
C GLY A 242 12.73 15.77 -22.87
N THR A 243 12.37 17.05 -22.98
CA THR A 243 12.38 17.82 -24.24
C THR A 243 13.69 18.55 -24.51
N THR A 244 14.43 18.89 -23.46
CA THR A 244 15.71 19.59 -23.57
C THR A 244 16.83 18.89 -22.80
N ALA A 245 16.47 17.92 -21.94
CA ALA A 245 17.38 17.20 -21.08
C ALA A 245 17.06 15.70 -21.07
N GLU A 246 17.11 15.08 -19.89
CA GLU A 246 16.91 13.65 -19.64
C GLU A 246 15.42 13.30 -19.50
N GLY A 247 15.07 12.03 -19.75
CA GLY A 247 13.77 11.49 -19.40
C GLY A 247 13.54 11.41 -17.88
N GLY A 248 12.32 11.07 -17.48
CA GLY A 248 11.99 10.76 -16.09
C GLY A 248 12.42 9.36 -15.68
N PRO A 249 12.72 9.09 -14.40
CA PRO A 249 12.86 7.72 -13.93
C PRO A 249 11.51 7.01 -13.95
N GLY A 250 11.49 5.70 -14.13
CA GLY A 250 10.26 4.91 -14.06
C GLY A 250 9.64 4.91 -12.66
N VAL A 251 10.47 4.78 -11.62
CA VAL A 251 9.99 4.69 -10.23
C VAL A 251 10.09 6.02 -9.51
N LEU A 252 11.31 6.39 -9.13
CA LEU A 252 11.52 7.34 -8.04
C LEU A 252 12.55 8.40 -8.43
N ARG A 253 12.20 9.66 -8.21
CA ARG A 253 13.12 10.80 -8.15
C ARG A 253 13.08 11.42 -6.76
N ILE A 254 14.22 11.46 -6.07
CA ILE A 254 14.35 12.19 -4.80
C ILE A 254 15.44 13.24 -4.94
N ASP A 255 15.00 14.49 -4.89
CA ASP A 255 15.85 15.68 -4.87
C ASP A 255 15.86 16.25 -3.44
N SER A 256 16.64 15.61 -2.56
CA SER A 256 16.71 15.95 -1.13
C SER A 256 18.11 15.76 -0.58
N THR A 257 18.49 16.57 0.42
CA THR A 257 19.71 16.34 1.20
C THR A 257 19.45 15.51 2.47
N ALA A 258 18.18 15.22 2.76
CA ALA A 258 17.77 14.44 3.92
C ALA A 258 17.82 12.94 3.62
N LEU A 259 17.98 12.11 4.66
CA LEU A 259 18.01 10.65 4.53
C LEU A 259 16.67 10.16 3.97
N GLY A 260 16.70 9.42 2.87
CA GLY A 260 15.56 8.65 2.37
C GLY A 260 15.75 7.14 2.60
N GLY A 261 14.68 6.36 2.41
CA GLY A 261 14.77 4.91 2.52
C GLY A 261 13.80 4.13 1.63
N ILE A 262 14.22 2.95 1.19
CA ILE A 262 13.36 1.88 0.66
C ILE A 262 13.53 0.70 1.60
N VAL A 263 12.43 0.29 2.22
CA VAL A 263 12.44 -0.75 3.23
C VAL A 263 11.34 -1.75 2.90
N ASN A 264 11.70 -3.01 2.66
CA ASN A 264 10.68 -4.05 2.42
C ASN A 264 9.77 -3.78 1.22
N CYS A 265 10.32 -3.19 0.15
CA CYS A 265 9.54 -2.84 -1.04
C CYS A 265 9.95 -3.67 -2.25
N ILE A 266 9.00 -3.91 -3.14
CA ILE A 266 9.25 -4.42 -4.50
C ILE A 266 9.16 -3.25 -5.47
N LEU A 267 10.26 -2.93 -6.14
CA LEU A 267 10.31 -1.92 -7.19
C LEU A 267 10.74 -2.61 -8.47
N ALA A 268 9.79 -3.02 -9.30
CA ALA A 268 10.10 -3.89 -10.42
C ALA A 268 9.36 -3.61 -11.74
N GLY A 269 10.00 -3.95 -12.86
CA GLY A 269 9.39 -3.81 -14.20
C GLY A 269 9.05 -2.37 -14.59
N ASN A 270 9.70 -1.35 -13.99
CA ASN A 270 9.43 0.06 -14.29
C ASN A 270 10.34 0.57 -15.40
N GLN A 271 9.86 1.49 -16.22
CA GLN A 271 10.54 1.97 -17.41
C GLN A 271 10.92 3.46 -17.33
N GLY A 272 12.14 3.81 -17.74
CA GLY A 272 12.53 5.21 -17.91
C GLY A 272 11.80 5.93 -19.04
N GLY A 273 11.73 7.26 -18.95
CA GLY A 273 11.25 8.09 -20.05
C GLY A 273 12.35 8.38 -21.08
N LEU A 274 11.94 8.79 -22.29
CA LEU A 274 12.84 9.23 -23.36
C LEU A 274 13.33 10.67 -23.13
N GLY A 275 14.63 10.91 -23.09
CA GLY A 275 15.24 12.24 -23.07
C GLY A 275 15.98 12.58 -24.38
N VAL A 276 16.03 13.87 -24.73
CA VAL A 276 16.84 14.38 -25.86
C VAL A 276 18.35 14.21 -25.60
N MET A 277 18.79 14.19 -24.33
CA MET A 277 20.19 13.96 -23.94
C MET A 277 20.59 12.49 -23.78
N ASP A 278 19.66 11.53 -23.89
CA ASP A 278 19.93 10.08 -23.74
C ASP A 278 20.75 9.48 -24.89
N ILE A 279 21.11 10.31 -25.87
CA ILE A 279 22.04 9.99 -26.96
C ILE A 279 23.52 10.20 -26.59
N SER A 280 23.82 10.75 -25.40
CA SER A 280 25.19 11.06 -24.96
C SER A 280 25.71 10.00 -23.96
N PRO A 281 26.94 9.45 -24.13
CA PRO A 281 27.49 8.41 -23.26
C PRO A 281 27.88 8.89 -21.83
N THR A 282 27.64 10.16 -21.49
CA THR A 282 28.11 10.77 -20.24
C THR A 282 27.01 11.11 -19.23
N VAL A 283 25.73 10.96 -19.57
CA VAL A 283 24.60 11.37 -18.72
C VAL A 283 23.71 10.15 -18.47
N ARG A 284 23.48 9.81 -17.21
CA ARG A 284 23.26 8.41 -16.77
C ARG A 284 22.06 8.21 -15.85
N ARG A 285 20.80 8.59 -16.11
CA ARG A 285 19.73 8.30 -15.09
C ARG A 285 18.34 8.07 -15.67
N THR A 286 17.93 6.82 -15.93
CA THR A 286 16.55 6.57 -16.40
C THR A 286 15.80 5.43 -15.69
N GLY A 287 16.38 4.69 -14.75
CA GLY A 287 15.62 3.71 -13.94
C GLY A 287 15.05 4.30 -12.63
N MET A 288 15.96 4.73 -11.75
CA MET A 288 15.71 5.38 -10.46
C MET A 288 16.78 6.47 -10.28
N GLY A 289 16.40 7.63 -9.73
CA GLY A 289 17.31 8.76 -9.51
C GLY A 289 17.27 9.23 -8.06
N PHE A 290 18.38 9.09 -7.35
CA PHE A 290 18.54 9.61 -5.99
C PHE A 290 19.69 10.58 -5.92
N THR A 291 19.49 11.65 -5.16
CA THR A 291 20.56 12.49 -4.64
C THR A 291 20.42 12.52 -3.12
N GLY A 292 21.52 12.31 -2.37
CA GLY A 292 21.53 12.35 -0.90
C GLY A 292 21.91 11.03 -0.22
N SER A 293 21.84 11.01 1.12
CA SER A 293 22.06 9.77 1.89
C SER A 293 20.84 8.85 1.76
N PHE A 294 21.05 7.55 1.56
CA PHE A 294 19.93 6.62 1.37
C PHE A 294 20.14 5.23 1.95
N LEU A 295 19.07 4.60 2.42
CA LEU A 295 19.03 3.27 3.00
C LEU A 295 18.14 2.33 2.17
N VAL A 296 18.68 1.22 1.69
CA VAL A 296 17.93 0.14 1.03
C VAL A 296 18.04 -1.11 1.90
N LEU A 297 16.93 -1.52 2.50
CA LEU A 297 16.88 -2.70 3.36
C LEU A 297 15.79 -3.63 2.89
N HIS A 298 16.10 -4.92 2.79
CA HIS A 298 15.08 -5.94 2.51
C HIS A 298 14.26 -5.60 1.26
N ALA A 299 14.89 -5.09 0.21
CA ALA A 299 14.15 -4.60 -0.95
C ALA A 299 14.44 -5.45 -2.19
N THR A 300 13.43 -5.62 -3.05
CA THR A 300 13.59 -6.23 -4.37
C THR A 300 13.50 -5.14 -5.43
N VAL A 301 14.63 -4.75 -6.01
CA VAL A 301 14.70 -3.83 -7.15
C VAL A 301 15.07 -4.62 -8.39
N ALA A 302 14.09 -4.93 -9.23
CA ALA A 302 14.23 -5.90 -10.31
C ALA A 302 13.73 -5.40 -11.67
N ASP A 303 14.39 -5.76 -12.77
CA ASP A 303 13.88 -5.57 -14.15
C ASP A 303 13.41 -4.14 -14.51
N ASN A 304 13.97 -3.13 -13.85
CA ASN A 304 13.65 -1.73 -14.14
C ASN A 304 14.40 -1.25 -15.38
N MET A 305 13.71 -1.12 -16.50
CA MET A 305 14.31 -0.84 -17.79
C MET A 305 14.58 0.66 -17.99
N PRO A 306 15.85 1.10 -18.04
CA PRO A 306 16.14 2.43 -18.54
C PRO A 306 15.75 2.53 -20.03
N VAL A 307 15.36 3.72 -20.47
CA VAL A 307 15.31 4.03 -21.89
C VAL A 307 16.57 4.85 -22.22
N GLY A 308 17.39 4.35 -23.16
CA GLY A 308 18.73 4.91 -23.47
C GLY A 308 19.89 4.11 -22.87
N MET A 309 21.09 4.71 -22.81
CA MET A 309 22.28 4.11 -22.17
C MET A 309 22.46 4.62 -20.73
N GLY A 310 22.08 3.83 -19.72
CA GLY A 310 22.37 4.13 -18.32
C GLY A 310 21.49 3.32 -17.36
N GLY A 311 22.01 2.86 -16.22
CA GLY A 311 21.24 2.07 -15.24
C GLY A 311 20.47 2.91 -14.21
N SER A 312 19.98 2.27 -13.15
CA SER A 312 19.56 2.96 -11.93
C SER A 312 20.78 3.61 -11.27
N THR A 313 20.71 4.89 -10.95
CA THR A 313 21.80 5.61 -10.28
C THR A 313 21.42 6.00 -8.88
N PHE A 314 22.33 5.70 -7.98
CA PHE A 314 22.25 6.16 -6.62
C PHE A 314 23.45 7.07 -6.34
N GLU A 315 23.17 8.33 -6.04
CA GLU A 315 24.21 9.32 -5.74
C GLU A 315 24.22 9.79 -4.29
N GLY A 316 25.28 9.45 -3.57
CA GLY A 316 25.49 9.83 -2.17
C GLY A 316 25.99 8.66 -1.32
N PRO A 317 26.18 8.87 0.00
CA PRO A 317 26.48 7.78 0.91
C PRO A 317 25.25 6.87 1.05
N MET A 318 25.45 5.57 0.84
CA MET A 318 24.36 4.60 0.83
C MET A 318 24.66 3.41 1.71
N GLU A 319 23.60 2.84 2.26
CA GLU A 319 23.64 1.53 2.89
C GLU A 319 22.62 0.62 2.21
N VAL A 320 23.09 -0.46 1.57
CA VAL A 320 22.24 -1.50 0.97
C VAL A 320 22.51 -2.81 1.68
N ARG A 321 21.49 -3.38 2.32
CA ARG A 321 21.60 -4.69 2.97
C ARG A 321 20.41 -5.60 2.67
N ASN A 322 20.70 -6.91 2.64
CA ASN A 322 19.69 -7.96 2.58
C ASN A 322 18.69 -7.77 1.44
N SER A 323 19.15 -7.20 0.32
CA SER A 323 18.31 -6.73 -0.77
C SER A 323 18.70 -7.41 -2.09
N ILE A 324 17.73 -7.55 -2.99
CA ILE A 324 17.94 -8.00 -4.37
C ILE A 324 18.00 -6.76 -5.26
N LEU A 325 19.13 -6.59 -5.94
CA LEU A 325 19.32 -5.51 -6.91
C LEU A 325 19.69 -6.15 -8.25
N ARG A 326 18.70 -6.39 -9.10
CA ARG A 326 18.86 -7.18 -10.33
C ARG A 326 18.26 -6.50 -11.53
N ASN A 327 19.07 -6.17 -12.52
CA ASN A 327 18.57 -5.66 -13.78
C ASN A 327 19.31 -6.35 -14.93
N PRO A 328 18.63 -7.19 -15.75
CA PRO A 328 19.28 -8.11 -16.67
C PRO A 328 20.04 -7.40 -17.80
N ALA A 329 19.68 -6.15 -18.10
CA ALA A 329 20.26 -5.39 -19.20
C ALA A 329 21.34 -4.36 -18.76
N TYR A 330 21.35 -3.93 -17.50
CA TYR A 330 22.22 -2.82 -17.03
C TYR A 330 22.66 -3.00 -15.58
N ALA A 331 23.93 -2.68 -15.27
CA ALA A 331 24.42 -2.71 -13.90
C ALA A 331 23.75 -1.61 -13.04
N VAL A 332 23.55 -1.90 -11.75
CA VAL A 332 23.20 -0.87 -10.76
C VAL A 332 24.47 -0.07 -10.46
N GLU A 333 24.43 1.24 -10.68
CA GLU A 333 25.59 2.10 -10.49
C GLU A 333 25.53 2.82 -9.14
N PHE A 334 26.57 2.60 -8.34
CA PHE A 334 26.78 3.29 -7.06
C PHE A 334 27.78 4.43 -7.28
N ALA A 335 27.33 5.68 -7.17
CA ALA A 335 28.16 6.86 -7.41
C ALA A 335 28.25 7.73 -6.15
N GLY A 336 29.33 7.63 -5.37
CA GLY A 336 29.55 8.51 -4.24
C GLY A 336 30.56 7.98 -3.21
N PRO A 337 31.25 8.85 -2.46
CA PRO A 337 32.09 8.43 -1.35
C PRO A 337 31.24 7.87 -0.19
N GLY A 338 31.61 6.71 0.35
CA GLY A 338 30.98 6.13 1.55
C GLY A 338 29.82 5.15 1.30
N ALA A 339 29.63 4.68 0.07
CA ALA A 339 28.67 3.60 -0.21
C ALA A 339 29.10 2.28 0.45
N VAL A 340 28.19 1.65 1.19
CA VAL A 340 28.30 0.32 1.77
C VAL A 340 27.17 -0.52 1.20
N ALA A 341 27.47 -1.57 0.44
CA ALA A 341 26.46 -2.53 0.00
C ALA A 341 26.89 -3.93 0.39
N ALA A 342 26.29 -4.51 1.44
CA ALA A 342 26.64 -5.81 2.01
C ALA A 342 25.46 -6.79 1.93
N SER A 343 25.71 -8.07 1.67
CA SER A 343 24.69 -9.14 1.66
C SER A 343 23.52 -8.89 0.71
N ASN A 344 23.84 -8.65 -0.57
CA ASN A 344 22.88 -8.39 -1.63
C ASN A 344 23.05 -9.36 -2.79
N ALA A 345 21.95 -9.69 -3.47
CA ALA A 345 21.98 -10.41 -4.74
C ALA A 345 22.14 -9.38 -5.86
N ILE A 346 23.39 -9.12 -6.26
CA ILE A 346 23.73 -8.06 -7.21
C ILE A 346 24.14 -8.70 -8.53
N GLY A 347 23.28 -8.59 -9.54
CA GLY A 347 23.70 -8.91 -10.90
C GLY A 347 24.68 -7.85 -11.40
N LEU A 348 25.87 -8.29 -11.85
CA LEU A 348 26.93 -7.51 -12.53
C LEU A 348 27.44 -6.25 -11.81
N GLY A 349 28.67 -6.33 -11.26
CA GLY A 349 29.45 -5.17 -10.84
C GLY A 349 29.35 -4.80 -9.35
N GLY A 350 28.91 -5.73 -8.49
CA GLY A 350 28.71 -5.50 -7.06
C GLY A 350 29.88 -4.83 -6.34
N ILE A 351 29.56 -4.02 -5.33
CA ILE A 351 30.55 -3.47 -4.40
C ILE A 351 31.27 -4.67 -3.75
N PRO A 352 32.61 -4.78 -3.82
CA PRO A 352 33.33 -5.93 -3.29
C PRO A 352 33.23 -5.94 -1.76
N ASN A 353 32.36 -6.77 -1.19
CA ASN A 353 32.41 -7.15 0.22
C ASN A 353 31.84 -8.56 0.45
N ALA A 354 32.04 -9.06 1.68
CA ALA A 354 31.61 -10.39 2.09
C ALA A 354 30.08 -10.43 2.26
N GLY A 355 29.41 -11.33 1.53
CA GLY A 355 27.97 -11.58 1.65
C GLY A 355 27.16 -11.40 0.36
N ASN A 356 27.67 -10.66 -0.62
CA ASN A 356 26.97 -10.50 -1.90
C ASN A 356 26.99 -11.81 -2.72
N ILE A 357 25.86 -12.19 -3.31
CA ILE A 357 25.76 -13.34 -4.22
C ILE A 357 25.59 -12.86 -5.67
N ASP A 358 26.32 -13.49 -6.59
CA ASP A 358 26.21 -13.28 -8.04
C ASP A 358 25.50 -14.49 -8.67
N ALA A 359 24.27 -14.72 -8.21
CA ALA A 359 23.40 -15.81 -8.65
C ALA A 359 22.02 -15.24 -9.05
N PRO A 360 21.28 -15.90 -9.96
CA PRO A 360 19.95 -15.44 -10.33
C PRO A 360 18.98 -15.54 -9.15
N ALA A 361 18.18 -14.51 -8.91
CA ALA A 361 17.22 -14.50 -7.82
C ALA A 361 16.02 -15.44 -8.02
N LEU A 362 15.75 -15.91 -9.25
CA LEU A 362 14.64 -16.81 -9.60
C LEU A 362 13.28 -16.36 -9.01
N PHE A 363 12.55 -15.54 -9.78
CA PHE A 363 11.21 -15.07 -9.39
C PHE A 363 10.11 -15.94 -9.99
N VAL A 364 8.96 -16.05 -9.30
CA VAL A 364 7.83 -16.93 -9.68
C VAL A 364 7.32 -16.63 -11.10
N ASP A 365 6.94 -15.38 -11.39
CA ASP A 365 6.44 -14.98 -12.71
C ASP A 365 6.72 -13.48 -13.01
N PRO A 366 8.00 -13.12 -13.21
CA PRO A 366 8.40 -11.72 -13.40
C PRO A 366 7.80 -11.11 -14.68
N ALA A 367 7.43 -11.95 -15.67
CA ALA A 367 6.77 -11.50 -16.89
C ALA A 367 5.37 -10.93 -16.65
N ASN A 368 4.72 -11.34 -15.56
CA ASN A 368 3.40 -10.85 -15.13
C ASN A 368 3.45 -9.98 -13.87
N GLY A 369 4.65 -9.55 -13.44
CA GLY A 369 4.82 -8.67 -12.29
C GLY A 369 4.96 -9.38 -10.94
N ASP A 370 5.06 -10.72 -10.94
CA ASP A 370 5.24 -11.51 -9.72
C ASP A 370 6.74 -11.70 -9.44
N TYR A 371 7.23 -10.91 -8.48
CA TYR A 371 8.63 -10.90 -8.04
C TYR A 371 8.84 -11.60 -6.69
N HIS A 372 7.90 -12.44 -6.25
CA HIS A 372 8.15 -13.38 -5.18
C HIS A 372 9.21 -14.39 -5.62
N LEU A 373 9.99 -14.86 -4.66
CA LEU A 373 11.10 -15.77 -4.87
C LEU A 373 10.58 -17.20 -5.06
N GLN A 374 11.22 -17.94 -5.96
CA GLN A 374 10.96 -19.38 -6.10
C GLN A 374 11.62 -20.15 -4.94
N ALA A 375 11.05 -21.31 -4.60
CA ALA A 375 11.54 -22.19 -3.53
C ALA A 375 13.01 -22.63 -3.66
N ASP A 376 13.51 -22.69 -4.90
CA ASP A 376 14.89 -23.05 -5.25
C ASP A 376 15.79 -21.83 -5.54
N SER A 377 15.32 -20.62 -5.19
CA SER A 377 16.09 -19.40 -5.31
C SER A 377 17.40 -19.43 -4.52
N PRO A 378 18.54 -19.04 -5.12
CA PRO A 378 19.78 -18.73 -4.43
C PRO A 378 19.70 -17.58 -3.42
N CYS A 379 18.67 -16.72 -3.50
CA CYS A 379 18.45 -15.62 -2.56
C CYS A 379 17.81 -16.08 -1.25
N ARG A 380 17.31 -17.31 -1.23
CA ARG A 380 16.69 -17.92 -0.06
C ARG A 380 17.73 -18.25 1.02
N ASP A 381 17.39 -17.98 2.27
CA ASP A 381 18.19 -18.18 3.48
C ASP A 381 19.61 -17.56 3.36
N ALA A 382 19.72 -16.43 2.65
CA ALA A 382 21.01 -15.87 2.21
C ALA A 382 21.33 -14.47 2.74
N ALA A 383 20.41 -13.78 3.42
CA ALA A 383 20.69 -12.48 4.04
C ALA A 383 21.76 -12.55 5.16
N ASP A 384 22.25 -11.40 5.63
CA ASP A 384 23.16 -11.31 6.77
C ASP A 384 22.45 -11.71 8.09
N PRO A 385 22.79 -12.87 8.69
CA PRO A 385 22.15 -13.30 9.94
C PRO A 385 22.57 -12.47 11.16
N SER A 386 23.60 -11.61 11.03
CA SER A 386 24.05 -10.70 12.08
C SER A 386 23.38 -9.33 12.04
N PHE A 387 22.57 -9.06 11.01
CA PHE A 387 21.86 -7.80 10.89
C PHE A 387 20.75 -7.71 11.95
N THR A 388 20.83 -6.72 12.84
CA THR A 388 19.89 -6.54 13.94
C THR A 388 18.70 -5.65 13.59
N GLY A 389 18.63 -5.14 12.35
CA GLY A 389 17.58 -4.24 11.87
C GLY A 389 16.48 -4.95 11.07
N LEU A 390 16.30 -6.25 11.28
CA LEU A 390 15.25 -7.02 10.62
C LEU A 390 13.87 -6.49 11.01
N LEU A 391 12.96 -6.53 10.05
CA LEU A 391 11.54 -6.30 10.29
C LEU A 391 10.89 -7.56 10.83
N ASP A 392 9.75 -7.42 11.51
CA ASP A 392 8.98 -8.58 11.96
C ASP A 392 8.31 -9.31 10.79
N LEU A 393 7.93 -8.55 9.75
CA LEU A 393 7.18 -9.04 8.60
C LEU A 393 7.85 -8.66 7.28
N ASP A 394 7.64 -9.46 6.24
CA ASP A 394 8.02 -9.21 4.86
C ASP A 394 6.95 -8.37 4.11
N VAL A 395 7.13 -8.18 2.79
CA VAL A 395 6.24 -7.32 1.98
C VAL A 395 4.80 -7.84 1.94
N ASP A 396 4.62 -9.13 2.20
CA ASP A 396 3.35 -9.82 2.24
C ASP A 396 2.76 -9.96 3.64
N ALA A 397 3.34 -9.25 4.60
CA ALA A 397 2.95 -9.34 6.00
C ALA A 397 3.12 -10.76 6.59
N ASP A 398 4.00 -11.57 6.00
CA ASP A 398 4.40 -12.89 6.47
C ASP A 398 5.64 -12.74 7.38
N PRO A 399 5.92 -13.68 8.30
CA PRO A 399 7.07 -13.56 9.19
C PRO A 399 8.39 -13.45 8.42
N ARG A 400 9.20 -12.43 8.72
CA ARG A 400 10.48 -12.18 8.02
C ARG A 400 11.59 -13.20 8.30
N ILE A 401 11.33 -14.14 9.21
CA ILE A 401 12.25 -15.22 9.53
C ILE A 401 11.42 -16.50 9.64
N VAL A 402 11.39 -17.28 8.57
CA VAL A 402 10.73 -18.59 8.58
C VAL A 402 11.68 -19.68 9.11
N ASN A 403 12.97 -19.57 8.79
CA ASN A 403 14.00 -20.52 9.24
C ASN A 403 14.96 -19.88 10.27
N VAL A 404 16.23 -19.70 9.90
CA VAL A 404 17.31 -19.15 10.75
C VAL A 404 17.95 -17.93 10.13
N ILE A 405 18.01 -17.87 8.80
CA ILE A 405 18.58 -16.77 8.03
C ILE A 405 17.45 -16.24 7.16
N PRO A 406 17.16 -14.93 7.17
CA PRO A 406 16.19 -14.35 6.24
C PRO A 406 16.62 -14.54 4.79
N ASP A 407 15.66 -14.44 3.91
CA ASP A 407 15.89 -14.31 2.48
C ASP A 407 16.41 -12.92 2.15
N MET A 408 17.14 -12.80 1.05
CA MET A 408 17.44 -11.50 0.47
C MET A 408 16.23 -10.99 -0.31
N GLY A 409 15.97 -9.68 -0.25
CA GLY A 409 14.86 -9.06 -0.99
C GLY A 409 13.69 -8.69 -0.08
N ALA A 410 12.57 -8.30 -0.68
CA ALA A 410 11.35 -7.91 0.03
C ALA A 410 10.48 -9.08 0.46
N ASP A 411 10.59 -10.18 -0.26
CA ASP A 411 9.86 -11.42 -0.02
C ASP A 411 10.70 -12.38 0.83
N GLU A 412 10.04 -13.10 1.74
CA GLU A 412 10.60 -14.22 2.48
C GLU A 412 9.90 -15.50 1.98
N VAL A 413 10.63 -16.33 1.21
CA VAL A 413 10.07 -17.56 0.63
C VAL A 413 9.46 -18.39 1.72
N CYS A 414 8.16 -18.40 1.65
CA CYS A 414 7.34 -19.05 2.60
C CYS A 414 7.17 -20.48 2.06
N LEU A 415 8.04 -21.42 2.50
CA LEU A 415 8.03 -22.85 2.12
C LEU A 415 6.60 -23.41 1.96
N ASP A 416 6.41 -24.44 1.11
CA ASP A 416 5.26 -25.34 1.17
C ASP A 416 4.85 -25.56 2.64
N GLY A 417 3.74 -24.95 3.07
CA GLY A 417 3.40 -24.91 4.50
C GLY A 417 3.18 -23.55 5.14
N THR A 418 3.19 -22.46 4.38
CA THR A 418 3.01 -21.08 4.85
C THR A 418 1.70 -20.44 4.37
N MET A 419 1.54 -19.13 4.57
CA MET A 419 0.31 -18.40 4.28
C MET A 419 0.17 -17.92 2.83
N GLU A 420 1.24 -18.00 2.03
CA GLU A 420 1.18 -17.75 0.58
C GLU A 420 0.43 -18.87 -0.17
N ASP A 421 0.66 -20.13 0.21
CA ASP A 421 -0.09 -21.29 -0.33
C ASP A 421 -1.36 -21.58 0.49
N PHE A 422 -1.75 -20.72 1.43
CA PHE A 422 -3.07 -20.81 2.04
C PHE A 422 -3.68 -19.43 2.12
N ILE A 423 -4.56 -19.14 1.16
CA ILE A 423 -5.18 -17.83 1.03
C ILE A 423 -6.61 -17.85 1.56
N MET A 424 -7.01 -16.73 2.14
CA MET A 424 -8.40 -16.42 2.44
C MET A 424 -8.85 -15.30 1.52
N THR A 425 -10.09 -15.39 1.08
CA THR A 425 -10.80 -14.33 0.39
C THR A 425 -12.05 -14.00 1.19
N SER A 426 -12.48 -12.75 1.14
CA SER A 426 -13.80 -12.39 1.66
C SER A 426 -14.46 -11.34 0.77
N THR A 427 -15.78 -11.29 0.73
CA THR A 427 -16.55 -10.25 0.03
C THR A 427 -17.78 -9.88 0.83
N ILE A 428 -18.22 -8.63 0.71
CA ILE A 428 -19.49 -8.14 1.27
C ILE A 428 -20.47 -7.99 0.11
N ASN A 429 -21.60 -8.69 0.18
CA ASN A 429 -22.62 -8.75 -0.87
C ASN A 429 -22.06 -9.19 -2.25
N GLY A 430 -20.96 -9.95 -2.27
CA GLY A 430 -20.27 -10.37 -3.50
C GLY A 430 -19.50 -9.25 -4.20
N LEU A 431 -19.27 -8.12 -3.53
CA LEU A 431 -18.58 -6.95 -4.05
C LEU A 431 -17.19 -6.79 -3.40
N GLY A 432 -16.36 -5.95 -4.04
CA GLY A 432 -15.01 -5.60 -3.58
C GLY A 432 -13.92 -6.54 -4.09
N ASP A 433 -12.66 -6.17 -3.83
CA ASP A 433 -11.52 -7.07 -4.04
C ASP A 433 -11.56 -8.16 -2.94
N PRO A 434 -11.63 -9.44 -3.32
CA PRO A 434 -11.69 -10.53 -2.37
C PRO A 434 -10.49 -10.60 -1.41
N MET A 435 -9.32 -10.15 -1.86
CA MET A 435 -8.06 -10.24 -1.11
C MET A 435 -7.82 -9.07 -0.14
N LEU A 436 -8.60 -7.98 -0.25
CA LEU A 436 -8.49 -6.86 0.70
C LEU A 436 -8.77 -7.32 2.13
N CYS A 437 -7.85 -7.04 3.04
CA CYS A 437 -7.98 -7.47 4.43
C CYS A 437 -9.04 -6.64 5.17
N VAL A 438 -9.23 -5.36 4.85
CA VAL A 438 -10.22 -4.52 5.53
C VAL A 438 -11.49 -4.36 4.69
N LYS A 439 -12.64 -4.59 5.32
CA LYS A 439 -13.97 -4.46 4.71
C LYS A 439 -14.94 -3.80 5.67
N HIS A 440 -15.93 -3.12 5.12
CA HIS A 440 -17.04 -2.54 5.89
C HIS A 440 -18.32 -3.28 5.57
N ALA A 441 -19.13 -3.54 6.60
CA ALA A 441 -20.42 -4.22 6.45
C ALA A 441 -21.45 -3.62 7.40
N ALA A 442 -22.68 -3.41 6.91
CA ALA A 442 -23.82 -3.15 7.77
C ALA A 442 -24.39 -4.46 8.35
N PRO A 443 -25.07 -4.40 9.50
CA PRO A 443 -25.82 -5.52 10.02
C PRO A 443 -26.78 -6.10 8.97
N GLY A 444 -26.60 -7.38 8.62
CA GLY A 444 -27.43 -8.09 7.66
C GLY A 444 -26.87 -8.21 6.24
N ASP A 445 -25.75 -7.55 5.92
CA ASP A 445 -25.04 -7.79 4.66
C ASP A 445 -24.55 -9.23 4.53
N LEU A 446 -24.45 -9.76 3.32
CA LEU A 446 -23.93 -11.10 3.09
C LEU A 446 -22.40 -11.09 3.06
N LEU A 447 -21.78 -11.54 4.14
CA LEU A 447 -20.35 -11.84 4.17
C LEU A 447 -20.11 -13.22 3.56
N SER A 448 -19.34 -13.28 2.47
CA SER A 448 -18.84 -14.55 1.91
C SER A 448 -17.35 -14.66 2.16
N VAL A 449 -16.90 -15.82 2.62
CA VAL A 449 -15.49 -16.11 2.92
C VAL A 449 -15.11 -17.39 2.19
N GLY A 450 -14.03 -17.34 1.42
CA GLY A 450 -13.44 -18.49 0.74
C GLY A 450 -12.01 -18.74 1.19
N TRP A 451 -11.55 -19.97 1.07
CA TRP A 451 -10.15 -20.33 1.30
C TRP A 451 -9.69 -21.39 0.30
N ALA A 452 -8.42 -21.31 -0.09
CA ALA A 452 -7.82 -22.21 -1.05
C ALA A 452 -6.33 -22.39 -0.76
N SER A 453 -5.76 -23.47 -1.32
CA SER A 453 -4.32 -23.68 -1.41
C SER A 453 -3.93 -23.69 -2.88
N PRO A 454 -3.55 -22.55 -3.47
CA PRO A 454 -3.29 -22.43 -4.91
C PRO A 454 -2.14 -23.31 -5.41
N GLY A 455 -1.06 -23.44 -4.64
CA GLY A 455 0.05 -24.37 -4.85
C GLY A 455 -0.29 -25.81 -4.46
N GLY A 456 -1.34 -26.00 -3.68
CA GLY A 456 -1.95 -27.29 -3.38
C GLY A 456 -1.35 -28.03 -2.19
N THR A 457 -0.39 -27.44 -1.48
CA THR A 457 0.30 -28.06 -0.33
C THR A 457 -0.66 -28.53 0.74
N PHE A 458 -1.75 -27.78 0.96
CA PHE A 458 -2.68 -28.05 2.05
C PHE A 458 -3.92 -28.82 1.63
N VAL A 459 -4.01 -29.27 0.37
CA VAL A 459 -5.12 -30.09 -0.08
C VAL A 459 -5.20 -31.35 0.78
N GLY A 460 -6.36 -31.56 1.40
CA GLY A 460 -6.59 -32.63 2.37
C GLY A 460 -6.36 -32.25 3.84
N GLY A 461 -5.79 -31.08 4.13
CA GLY A 461 -5.62 -30.54 5.49
C GLY A 461 -6.96 -30.09 6.10
N ASN A 462 -7.07 -30.08 7.43
CA ASN A 462 -8.32 -29.66 8.09
C ASN A 462 -8.34 -28.15 8.26
N VAL A 463 -9.35 -27.48 7.69
CA VAL A 463 -9.47 -26.02 7.79
C VAL A 463 -10.37 -25.62 8.96
N VAL A 464 -9.91 -24.62 9.71
CA VAL A 464 -10.56 -24.00 10.84
C VAL A 464 -10.67 -22.50 10.57
N LEU A 465 -11.83 -21.91 10.83
CA LEU A 465 -12.01 -20.46 10.79
C LEU A 465 -12.08 -19.92 12.21
N LEU A 466 -11.17 -19.00 12.49
CA LEU A 466 -11.12 -18.27 13.74
C LEU A 466 -11.67 -16.88 13.53
N ALA A 467 -12.47 -16.40 14.48
CA ALA A 467 -12.91 -15.03 14.48
C ALA A 467 -12.79 -14.38 15.85
N GLN A 468 -12.45 -13.11 15.85
CA GLN A 468 -12.31 -12.30 17.04
C GLN A 468 -13.02 -10.97 16.87
N ILE A 469 -13.81 -10.61 17.87
CA ILE A 469 -14.45 -9.30 17.94
C ILE A 469 -13.62 -8.39 18.84
N TYR A 470 -13.29 -7.20 18.36
CA TYR A 470 -12.55 -6.20 19.14
C TYR A 470 -12.96 -4.77 18.79
N ASP A 471 -12.66 -3.85 19.70
CA ASP A 471 -12.77 -2.42 19.48
C ASP A 471 -11.43 -1.91 18.89
N PRO A 472 -11.40 -1.40 17.65
CA PRO A 472 -10.20 -0.86 17.03
C PRO A 472 -9.53 0.24 17.85
N ALA A 473 -10.29 1.00 18.64
CA ALA A 473 -9.73 2.04 19.49
C ALA A 473 -8.87 1.48 20.63
N GLN A 474 -9.05 0.21 20.99
CA GLN A 474 -8.22 -0.50 21.98
C GLN A 474 -7.09 -1.31 21.32
N GLY A 475 -7.04 -1.33 19.98
CA GLY A 475 -6.10 -2.11 19.19
C GLY A 475 -6.49 -3.60 19.10
N PRO A 476 -6.03 -4.30 18.04
CA PRO A 476 -6.21 -5.73 17.91
C PRO A 476 -5.45 -6.51 18.99
N LEU A 477 -6.04 -7.61 19.46
CA LEU A 477 -5.41 -8.52 20.40
C LEU A 477 -4.70 -9.64 19.64
N TYR A 478 -3.38 -9.63 19.63
CA TYR A 478 -2.57 -10.65 18.96
C TYR A 478 -2.36 -11.90 19.80
N SER A 479 -2.06 -13.03 19.13
CA SER A 479 -1.64 -14.24 19.83
C SER A 479 -0.23 -14.12 20.42
N PRO A 480 0.12 -14.95 21.43
CA PRO A 480 1.49 -14.99 21.96
C PRO A 480 2.51 -15.33 20.88
N LEU A 481 3.78 -14.99 21.12
CA LEU A 481 4.92 -15.27 20.24
C LEU A 481 5.06 -16.74 19.77
N ALA A 482 4.40 -17.71 20.41
CA ALA A 482 4.37 -19.09 19.95
C ALA A 482 3.47 -19.32 18.71
N TYR A 483 2.66 -18.33 18.33
CA TYR A 483 1.71 -18.38 17.21
C TYR A 483 1.84 -17.10 16.35
N GLN A 484 3.06 -16.76 15.92
CA GLN A 484 3.37 -15.45 15.30
C GLN A 484 2.53 -15.15 14.05
N SER A 485 2.16 -16.15 13.26
CA SER A 485 1.31 -15.98 12.09
C SER A 485 -0.17 -15.76 12.42
N LEU A 486 -0.58 -15.98 13.68
CA LEU A 486 -1.98 -15.87 14.09
C LEU A 486 -2.30 -14.45 14.59
N GLN A 487 -3.01 -13.71 13.75
CA GLN A 487 -3.38 -12.30 13.97
C GLN A 487 -4.69 -12.15 14.79
N VAL A 488 -5.27 -13.27 15.22
CA VAL A 488 -6.34 -13.35 16.21
C VAL A 488 -5.80 -13.95 17.51
N ASN A 489 -6.34 -13.55 18.65
CA ASN A 489 -6.01 -14.18 19.93
C ASN A 489 -6.64 -15.58 20.03
N ALA A 490 -5.83 -16.64 19.95
CA ALA A 490 -6.28 -18.03 20.00
C ALA A 490 -7.10 -18.39 21.26
N PHE A 491 -6.93 -17.66 22.36
CA PHE A 491 -7.62 -17.92 23.64
C PHE A 491 -8.92 -17.12 23.79
N GLY A 492 -9.10 -16.06 23.00
CA GLY A 492 -10.28 -15.18 23.01
C GLY A 492 -11.15 -15.27 21.76
N ALA A 493 -10.68 -15.94 20.71
CA ALA A 493 -11.40 -16.11 19.45
C ALA A 493 -12.56 -17.10 19.59
N ALA A 494 -13.67 -16.79 18.91
CA ALA A 494 -14.73 -17.75 18.67
C ALA A 494 -14.35 -18.64 17.49
N LEU A 495 -14.46 -19.96 17.68
CA LEU A 495 -14.32 -20.93 16.61
C LEU A 495 -15.63 -20.93 15.81
N ILE A 496 -15.62 -20.42 14.57
CA ILE A 496 -16.83 -20.28 13.77
C ILE A 496 -17.10 -21.55 12.95
N SER A 497 -16.05 -22.28 12.54
CA SER A 497 -16.19 -23.49 11.72
C SER A 497 -14.96 -24.40 11.83
N VAL A 498 -15.19 -25.71 11.91
CA VAL A 498 -14.22 -26.76 11.55
C VAL A 498 -14.75 -27.39 10.28
N THR A 499 -14.36 -26.86 9.13
CA THR A 499 -14.66 -27.49 7.86
C THR A 499 -13.83 -28.77 7.71
N GLY A 500 -14.31 -29.69 6.86
CA GLY A 500 -13.59 -30.92 6.56
C GLY A 500 -12.26 -30.68 5.85
N MET A 501 -11.71 -31.75 5.28
CA MET A 501 -10.50 -31.69 4.47
C MET A 501 -10.61 -30.65 3.34
N LEU A 502 -9.57 -29.82 3.17
CA LEU A 502 -9.48 -28.82 2.11
C LEU A 502 -9.53 -29.48 0.73
N PRO A 503 -10.56 -29.24 -0.09
CA PRO A 503 -10.59 -29.75 -1.46
C PRO A 503 -9.60 -28.99 -2.36
N ALA A 504 -9.18 -29.63 -3.46
CA ALA A 504 -8.24 -29.03 -4.42
C ALA A 504 -8.74 -27.73 -5.07
N ALA A 505 -10.07 -27.54 -5.15
CA ALA A 505 -10.67 -26.31 -5.69
C ALA A 505 -10.82 -25.18 -4.65
N GLY A 506 -10.42 -25.40 -3.39
CA GLY A 506 -10.81 -24.54 -2.28
C GLY A 506 -12.27 -24.73 -1.85
N ASP A 507 -12.65 -24.09 -0.75
CA ASP A 507 -14.01 -24.13 -0.20
C ASP A 507 -14.43 -22.74 0.29
N SER A 508 -15.71 -22.56 0.60
CA SER A 508 -16.24 -21.27 1.05
C SER A 508 -17.49 -21.42 1.91
N PHE A 509 -17.78 -20.39 2.71
CA PHE A 509 -19.08 -20.23 3.36
C PHE A 509 -19.58 -18.79 3.19
N SER A 510 -20.89 -18.61 3.34
CA SER A 510 -21.50 -17.29 3.44
C SER A 510 -22.37 -17.20 4.68
N THR A 511 -22.33 -16.06 5.36
CA THR A 511 -23.15 -15.73 6.53
C THR A 511 -23.58 -14.27 6.43
N ASN A 512 -24.63 -13.91 7.17
CA ASN A 512 -24.90 -12.49 7.38
C ASN A 512 -23.80 -11.90 8.29
N ALA A 513 -23.36 -10.69 7.98
CA ALA A 513 -22.47 -9.89 8.79
C ALA A 513 -23.04 -9.76 10.21
N LEU A 514 -22.16 -9.91 11.20
CA LEU A 514 -22.55 -9.91 12.60
C LEU A 514 -23.20 -8.58 12.98
N PRO A 515 -24.29 -8.58 13.76
CA PRO A 515 -24.96 -7.36 14.21
C PRO A 515 -24.17 -6.74 15.38
N LEU A 516 -22.96 -6.28 15.12
CA LEU A 516 -22.10 -5.63 16.11
C LEU A 516 -22.43 -4.13 16.18
N PRO A 517 -22.07 -3.43 17.27
CA PRO A 517 -22.15 -1.98 17.31
C PRO A 517 -21.27 -1.32 16.23
N PRO A 518 -21.65 -0.14 15.71
CA PRO A 518 -20.81 0.64 14.80
C PRO A 518 -19.40 0.84 15.34
N GLY A 519 -18.39 0.73 14.47
CA GLY A 519 -16.97 0.81 14.79
C GLY A 519 -16.36 -0.48 15.36
N ILE A 520 -17.17 -1.47 15.79
CA ILE A 520 -16.64 -2.75 16.26
C ILE A 520 -16.24 -3.62 15.07
N THR A 521 -15.07 -4.24 15.17
CA THR A 521 -14.47 -5.05 14.11
C THR A 521 -14.54 -6.53 14.44
N ALA A 522 -14.95 -7.33 13.46
CA ALA A 522 -14.80 -8.78 13.46
C ALA A 522 -13.60 -9.16 12.58
N ARG A 523 -12.49 -9.54 13.21
CA ARG A 523 -11.34 -10.12 12.54
C ARG A 523 -11.59 -11.59 12.28
N ILE A 524 -11.36 -12.06 11.06
CA ILE A 524 -11.53 -13.45 10.67
C ILE A 524 -10.24 -13.93 10.02
N GLN A 525 -9.78 -15.12 10.38
CA GLN A 525 -8.58 -15.73 9.83
C GLN A 525 -8.83 -17.22 9.61
N ALA A 526 -8.48 -17.73 8.44
CA ALA A 526 -8.52 -19.16 8.18
C ALA A 526 -7.20 -19.81 8.62
N VAL A 527 -7.29 -21.02 9.15
CA VAL A 527 -6.16 -21.82 9.64
C VAL A 527 -6.30 -23.23 9.07
N VAL A 528 -5.25 -23.78 8.50
CA VAL A 528 -5.22 -25.18 8.06
C VAL A 528 -4.28 -25.98 8.95
N LEU A 529 -4.82 -27.02 9.61
CA LEU A 529 -4.05 -27.96 10.43
C LEU A 529 -3.44 -29.02 9.52
N SER A 530 -2.12 -29.00 9.41
CA SER A 530 -1.37 -29.91 8.53
C SER A 530 0.04 -30.11 9.04
N ALA A 531 0.54 -31.35 8.96
CA ALA A 531 1.96 -31.62 9.19
C ALA A 531 2.86 -31.03 8.08
N MET A 532 2.25 -30.65 6.95
CA MET A 532 2.90 -29.92 5.86
C MET A 532 3.02 -28.43 6.13
N ALA A 533 2.42 -27.91 7.21
CA ALA A 533 2.67 -26.53 7.60
C ALA A 533 4.15 -26.32 8.00
N ALA A 534 4.66 -25.10 7.84
CA ALA A 534 6.05 -24.75 8.11
C ALA A 534 6.44 -24.98 9.58
N ASN A 535 5.51 -24.75 10.51
CA ASN A 535 5.69 -25.07 11.94
C ASN A 535 5.33 -26.54 12.28
N HIS A 536 5.05 -27.37 11.28
CA HIS A 536 4.58 -28.75 11.38
C HIS A 536 3.26 -28.97 12.15
N ILE A 537 2.49 -27.91 12.36
CA ILE A 537 1.23 -27.93 13.11
C ILE A 537 0.10 -27.31 12.29
N TYR A 538 0.27 -26.07 11.84
CA TYR A 538 -0.75 -25.30 11.13
C TYR A 538 -0.16 -24.17 10.28
N ALA A 539 -0.86 -23.81 9.21
CA ALA A 539 -0.67 -22.56 8.47
C ALA A 539 -1.91 -21.68 8.60
N SER A 540 -1.78 -20.37 8.43
CA SER A 540 -2.88 -19.42 8.65
C SER A 540 -2.85 -18.31 7.62
N THR A 541 -3.98 -17.93 7.05
CA THR A 541 -4.09 -16.88 6.03
C THR A 541 -3.80 -15.49 6.60
N ARG A 542 -3.70 -14.43 5.79
CA ARG A 542 -3.92 -13.06 6.31
C ARG A 542 -5.29 -12.96 6.98
N ALA A 543 -5.40 -12.13 8.03
CA ALA A 543 -6.69 -11.90 8.66
C ALA A 543 -7.47 -10.80 7.93
N HIS A 544 -8.77 -11.02 7.78
CA HIS A 544 -9.69 -10.02 7.25
C HIS A 544 -10.47 -9.37 8.39
N ASP A 545 -10.41 -8.05 8.47
CA ASP A 545 -11.18 -7.20 9.37
C ASP A 545 -12.48 -6.77 8.71
N ILE A 546 -13.59 -7.17 9.30
CA ILE A 546 -14.93 -6.73 8.92
C ILE A 546 -15.39 -5.68 9.94
N ILE A 547 -15.29 -4.42 9.56
CA ILE A 547 -15.68 -3.26 10.36
C ILE A 547 -17.19 -3.08 10.24
N THR A 548 -17.86 -3.00 11.39
CA THR A 548 -19.32 -2.79 11.43
C THR A 548 -19.62 -1.31 11.34
N LEU A 549 -20.51 -0.94 10.42
CA LEU A 549 -20.89 0.45 10.14
C LEU A 549 -21.95 1.04 11.07
#